data_AF-A0A512BHF5-F1
#
_entry.id   AF-A0A512BHF5-F1
#
_cell.length_a   1.000
_cell.length_b   1.000
_cell.length_c   1.000
_cell.angle_alpha   90.00
_cell.angle_beta   90.00
_cell.angle_gamma   90.00
#
_symmetry.space_group_name_H-M   'P 1'
#
loop_
_entity.id
_entity.type
_entity.pdbx_description
1 polymer ?
#
loop_
_entity_poly.entity_id
_entity_poly.type
_entity_poly.pdbx_seq_one_letter_code
_entity_poly.pdbx_strand_id
1 'polypeptide(L)'
;MYEVKYPFSGAKEAAAFLVKTGRNNNKIVLHPDFEGMALLHYAGINEIYYPTINGYGSFIKFNDKRKPRSNRDIYKIALRDEIETMVFNGRKSDSAINSIGYELIYSPTIHSTVPDEDFWIYGKKHP
;
A
#
# COMPACT_ATOMS: atom_id res chain seq x y z
N MET A 1 -6.85 15.35 24.49
CA MET A 1 -6.56 15.74 23.09
C MET A 1 -5.17 15.19 22.80
N TYR A 2 -5.05 14.19 21.93
CA TYR A 2 -3.76 13.55 21.65
C TYR A 2 -3.01 14.39 20.63
N GLU A 3 -1.86 14.93 21.02
CA GLU A 3 -0.97 15.68 20.13
C GLU A 3 -0.22 14.67 19.25
N VAL A 4 -0.61 14.55 17.98
CA VAL A 4 0.14 13.74 17.00
C VAL A 4 1.42 14.49 16.67
N LYS A 5 2.50 14.16 17.39
CA LYS A 5 3.79 14.86 17.28
C LYS A 5 4.46 14.70 15.90
N TYR A 6 4.09 13.66 15.15
CA TYR A 6 4.66 13.35 13.83
C TYR A 6 3.60 12.79 12.87
N PRO A 7 2.75 13.62 12.25
CA PRO A 7 1.78 13.12 11.28
C PRO A 7 2.49 12.40 10.13
N PHE A 8 2.00 11.20 9.79
CA PHE A 8 2.47 10.38 8.68
C PHE A 8 3.95 9.92 8.77
N SER A 9 4.49 9.67 9.97
CA SER A 9 5.85 9.12 10.14
C SER A 9 6.02 7.77 9.47
N GLY A 10 5.03 6.87 9.59
CA GLY A 10 5.04 5.57 8.90
C GLY A 10 5.08 5.71 7.37
N ALA A 11 4.34 6.68 6.82
CA ALA A 11 4.33 6.94 5.37
C ALA A 11 5.71 7.42 4.86
N LYS A 12 6.41 8.28 5.62
CA LYS A 12 7.78 8.72 5.27
C LYS A 12 8.76 7.56 5.28
N GLU A 13 8.67 6.69 6.28
CA GLU A 13 9.56 5.53 6.43
C GLU A 13 9.37 4.54 5.28
N ALA A 14 8.12 4.17 5.00
CA ALA A 14 7.77 3.29 3.90
C ALA A 14 8.14 3.90 2.53
N ALA A 15 7.94 5.20 2.33
CA ALA A 15 8.36 5.89 1.12
C ALA A 15 9.88 5.80 0.91
N ALA A 16 10.67 6.01 1.98
CA ALA A 16 12.12 5.89 1.91
C ALA A 16 12.56 4.49 1.48
N PHE A 17 11.88 3.44 1.96
CA PHE A 17 12.12 2.07 1.50
C PHE A 17 11.82 1.90 0.00
N LEU A 18 10.66 2.37 -0.46
CA LEU A 18 10.24 2.26 -1.88
C LEU A 18 11.21 2.98 -2.82
N VAL A 19 11.67 4.17 -2.44
CA VAL A 19 12.66 4.95 -3.20
C VAL A 19 14.02 4.24 -3.20
N LYS A 20 14.51 3.81 -2.03
CA LYS A 20 15.81 3.13 -1.89
C LYS A 20 15.90 1.85 -2.71
N THR A 21 14.78 1.13 -2.87
CA THR A 21 14.72 -0.13 -3.63
C THR A 21 14.32 0.06 -5.09
N GLY A 22 14.09 1.30 -5.55
CA GLY A 22 13.63 1.60 -6.91
C GLY A 22 12.20 1.16 -7.21
N ARG A 23 11.46 0.66 -6.21
CA ARG A 23 10.09 0.15 -6.35
C ARG A 23 9.05 1.25 -6.55
N ASN A 24 9.39 2.50 -6.25
CA ASN A 24 8.55 3.66 -6.53
C ASN A 24 8.36 3.93 -8.04
N ASN A 25 9.19 3.33 -8.90
CA ASN A 25 9.01 3.39 -10.36
C ASN A 25 8.06 2.32 -10.90
N ASN A 26 7.65 1.37 -10.06
CA ASN A 26 6.75 0.29 -10.44
C ASN A 26 5.29 0.69 -10.17
N LYS A 27 4.37 0.01 -10.86
CA LYS A 27 2.95 0.03 -10.48
C LYS A 27 2.80 -0.57 -9.09
N ILE A 28 2.10 0.12 -8.20
CA ILE A 28 1.79 -0.39 -6.87
C ILE A 28 0.28 -0.47 -6.63
N VAL A 29 -0.11 -1.40 -5.77
CA VAL A 29 -1.48 -1.45 -5.23
C VAL A 29 -1.45 -0.97 -3.78
N LEU A 30 -2.36 -0.06 -3.43
CA LEU A 30 -2.42 0.62 -2.14
C LEU A 30 -3.88 0.87 -1.72
N HIS A 31 -4.16 0.94 -0.42
CA HIS A 31 -5.48 1.37 0.08
C HIS A 31 -5.67 2.91 -0.05
N PRO A 32 -6.87 3.40 -0.41
CA PRO A 32 -7.12 4.83 -0.56
C PRO A 32 -7.51 5.47 0.77
N ASP A 33 -6.51 5.80 1.59
CA ASP A 33 -6.64 6.58 2.82
C ASP A 33 -5.66 7.78 2.83
N PHE A 34 -5.75 8.64 3.85
CA PHE A 34 -4.91 9.85 3.94
C PHE A 34 -3.43 9.50 4.08
N GLU A 35 -3.14 8.42 4.77
CA GLU A 35 -1.81 7.86 5.01
C GLU A 35 -1.22 7.36 3.69
N GLY A 36 -1.99 6.61 2.90
CA GLY A 36 -1.63 6.17 1.57
C GLY A 36 -1.35 7.34 0.64
N MET A 37 -2.16 8.40 0.69
CA MET A 37 -1.87 9.64 -0.06
C MET A 37 -0.55 10.28 0.35
N ALA A 38 -0.23 10.32 1.65
CA ALA A 38 1.04 10.82 2.14
C ALA A 38 2.21 9.98 1.64
N LEU A 39 2.08 8.65 1.65
CA LEU A 39 3.09 7.73 1.12
C LEU A 39 3.40 8.03 -0.34
N LEU A 40 2.37 8.20 -1.17
CA LEU A 40 2.53 8.49 -2.60
C LEU A 40 3.25 9.81 -2.84
N HIS A 41 2.89 10.83 -2.08
CA HIS A 41 3.55 12.12 -2.14
C HIS A 41 5.04 12.00 -1.80
N TYR A 42 5.39 11.32 -0.71
CA TYR A 42 6.79 11.15 -0.29
C TYR A 42 7.59 10.24 -1.23
N ALA A 43 6.96 9.24 -1.84
CA ALA A 43 7.63 8.28 -2.72
C ALA A 43 7.72 8.74 -4.20
N GLY A 44 6.99 9.80 -4.58
CA GLY A 44 6.94 10.30 -5.95
C GLY A 44 6.27 9.35 -6.94
N ILE A 45 5.28 8.57 -6.46
CA ILE A 45 4.65 7.50 -7.24
C ILE A 45 3.46 8.06 -8.04
N ASN A 46 3.49 7.86 -9.35
CA ASN A 46 2.48 8.40 -10.27
C ASN A 46 1.50 7.35 -10.83
N GLU A 47 1.79 6.05 -10.67
CA GLU A 47 0.94 4.95 -11.14
C GLU A 47 0.53 4.02 -9.99
N ILE A 48 -0.77 4.01 -9.69
CA ILE A 48 -1.34 3.38 -8.50
C ILE A 48 -2.69 2.72 -8.79
N TYR A 49 -2.95 1.65 -8.06
CA TYR A 49 -4.22 0.95 -8.06
C TYR A 49 -4.83 1.01 -6.66
N TYR A 50 -6.07 1.48 -6.57
CA TYR A 50 -6.83 1.50 -5.32
C TYR A 50 -7.97 0.48 -5.33
N PRO A 51 -7.98 -0.45 -4.38
CA PRO A 51 -8.89 -1.58 -4.44
C PRO A 51 -9.91 -1.64 -3.31
N THR A 52 -10.07 -0.58 -2.52
CA THR A 52 -11.13 -0.47 -1.50
C THR A 52 -11.78 0.90 -1.59
N ILE A 53 -13.04 1.05 -1.16
CA ILE A 53 -13.77 2.35 -1.18
C ILE A 53 -14.12 2.82 0.25
N ASN A 54 -13.98 1.95 1.24
CA ASN A 54 -14.35 2.26 2.62
C ASN A 54 -13.15 2.85 3.37
N GLY A 55 -12.98 4.18 3.27
CA GLY A 55 -12.04 4.93 4.12
C GLY A 55 -11.30 6.09 3.44
N TYR A 56 -12.04 7.03 2.81
CA TYR A 56 -11.60 8.36 2.35
C TYR A 56 -10.38 8.50 1.42
N GLY A 57 -10.66 8.73 0.12
CA GLY A 57 -9.69 9.27 -0.84
C GLY A 57 -9.87 8.72 -2.26
N SER A 58 -10.86 9.19 -3.01
CA SER A 58 -11.26 8.55 -4.26
C SER A 58 -10.37 8.88 -5.47
N PHE A 59 -9.37 8.07 -5.81
CA PHE A 59 -8.67 8.22 -7.09
C PHE A 59 -8.30 6.91 -7.79
N ILE A 60 -9.26 6.23 -8.41
CA ILE A 60 -9.01 5.09 -9.30
C ILE A 60 -8.19 5.55 -10.52
N LYS A 61 -7.10 4.85 -10.88
CA LYS A 61 -6.72 4.69 -12.30
C LYS A 61 -6.85 3.20 -12.59
N PHE A 62 -7.96 2.78 -13.21
CA PHE A 62 -8.10 2.56 -14.65
C PHE A 62 -9.55 2.80 -15.14
N ASN A 63 -9.66 3.30 -16.39
CA ASN A 63 -10.75 3.41 -17.39
C ASN A 63 -12.22 3.01 -17.14
N ASP A 64 -12.65 2.53 -15.98
CA ASP A 64 -14.04 2.15 -15.76
C ASP A 64 -14.47 2.36 -14.31
N LYS A 65 -15.56 3.12 -14.19
CA LYS A 65 -16.48 3.38 -13.06
C LYS A 65 -16.12 2.82 -11.67
N ARG A 66 -16.25 3.68 -10.65
CA ARG A 66 -16.21 3.32 -9.21
C ARG A 66 -17.07 2.07 -8.93
N LYS A 67 -16.43 0.96 -8.57
CA LYS A 67 -17.10 -0.23 -8.00
C LYS A 67 -16.40 -0.62 -6.71
N PRO A 68 -17.14 -0.89 -5.62
CA PRO A 68 -16.56 -1.47 -4.41
C PRO A 68 -15.78 -2.74 -4.76
N ARG A 69 -14.60 -2.87 -4.18
CA ARG A 69 -13.71 -4.00 -4.37
C ARG A 69 -13.30 -4.53 -2.99
N SER A 70 -13.19 -5.85 -2.90
CA SER A 70 -12.76 -6.56 -1.70
C SER A 70 -11.24 -6.80 -1.74
N ASN A 71 -10.64 -7.16 -0.60
CA ASN A 71 -9.23 -7.62 -0.60
C ASN A 71 -8.99 -8.81 -1.54
N ARG A 72 -10.01 -9.62 -1.83
CA ARG A 72 -9.88 -10.69 -2.83
C ARG A 72 -9.73 -10.16 -4.26
N ASP A 73 -10.35 -9.02 -4.57
CA ASP A 73 -10.20 -8.36 -5.87
C ASP A 73 -8.82 -7.70 -6.02
N ILE A 74 -8.19 -7.27 -4.90
CA ILE A 74 -6.79 -6.83 -4.86
C ILE A 74 -5.88 -7.88 -5.42
N TYR A 75 -5.99 -9.09 -4.88
CA TYR A 75 -5.15 -10.21 -5.26
C TYR A 75 -5.32 -10.56 -6.73
N LYS A 76 -6.56 -10.50 -7.25
CA LYS A 76 -6.83 -10.71 -8.67
C LYS A 76 -6.21 -9.63 -9.55
N ILE A 77 -6.26 -8.37 -9.15
CA ILE A 77 -5.63 -7.27 -9.90
C ILE A 77 -4.11 -7.43 -9.88
N ALA A 78 -3.54 -7.72 -8.71
CA ALA A 78 -2.11 -7.91 -8.53
C ALA A 78 -1.58 -9.03 -9.44
N LEU A 79 -2.30 -10.16 -9.50
CA LEU A 79 -1.98 -11.28 -10.38
C LEU A 79 -2.20 -10.97 -11.87
N ARG A 80 -3.32 -10.33 -12.23
CA ARG A 80 -3.68 -10.03 -13.63
C ARG A 80 -2.76 -9.00 -14.27
N ASP A 81 -2.44 -7.94 -13.52
CA ASP A 81 -1.66 -6.79 -14.02
C ASP A 81 -0.18 -6.90 -13.65
N GLU A 82 0.25 -8.07 -13.14
CA GLU A 82 1.63 -8.38 -12.75
C GLU A 82 2.24 -7.31 -11.84
N ILE A 83 1.50 -6.92 -10.80
CA ILE A 83 1.93 -5.88 -9.87
C ILE A 83 3.12 -6.38 -9.06
N GLU A 84 4.26 -5.71 -9.15
CA GLU A 84 5.48 -6.14 -8.45
C GLU A 84 5.50 -5.79 -6.97
N THR A 85 4.69 -4.83 -6.54
CA THR A 85 4.71 -4.32 -5.16
C THR A 85 3.31 -3.98 -4.67
N MET A 86 2.96 -4.56 -3.52
CA MET A 86 1.70 -4.31 -2.83
C MET A 86 1.97 -3.62 -1.51
N VAL A 87 1.17 -2.62 -1.19
CA VAL A 87 1.28 -1.85 0.04
C VAL A 87 -0.04 -1.91 0.79
N PHE A 88 0.00 -2.34 2.04
CA PHE A 88 -1.15 -2.39 2.94
C PHE A 88 -0.91 -1.49 4.13
N ASN A 89 -1.92 -0.71 4.49
CA ASN A 89 -2.00 0.04 5.73
C ASN A 89 -2.72 -0.81 6.80
N GLY A 90 -2.38 -0.61 8.07
CA GLY A 90 -3.05 -1.26 9.19
C GLY A 90 -2.47 -2.62 9.57
N ARG A 91 -3.30 -3.67 9.54
CA ARG A 91 -2.90 -5.00 10.04
C ARG A 91 -2.10 -5.79 9.00
N LYS A 92 -1.02 -6.42 9.47
CA LYS A 92 -0.25 -7.41 8.73
C LYS A 92 -1.16 -8.55 8.23
N SER A 93 -1.02 -8.95 6.97
CA SER A 93 -1.92 -9.91 6.31
C SER A 93 -1.20 -11.03 5.57
N ASP A 94 -0.23 -11.68 6.23
CA ASP A 94 0.71 -12.63 5.61
C ASP A 94 0.07 -13.87 4.96
N SER A 95 -0.93 -14.50 5.58
CA SER A 95 -1.45 -15.80 5.11
C SER A 95 -2.09 -15.71 3.72
N ALA A 96 -2.90 -14.69 3.47
CA ALA A 96 -3.55 -14.48 2.18
C ALA A 96 -2.55 -14.02 1.10
N ILE A 97 -1.59 -13.16 1.46
CA ILE A 97 -0.62 -12.61 0.51
C ILE A 97 0.42 -13.66 0.10
N ASN A 98 0.87 -14.50 1.03
CA ASN A 98 1.76 -15.61 0.71
C ASN A 98 1.13 -16.63 -0.24
N SER A 99 -0.18 -16.85 -0.13
CA SER A 99 -0.92 -17.81 -0.97
C SER A 99 -0.96 -17.43 -2.47
N ILE A 100 -0.70 -16.16 -2.79
CA ILE A 100 -0.70 -15.64 -4.16
C ILE A 100 0.71 -15.34 -4.69
N GLY A 101 1.76 -15.85 -4.02
CA GLY A 101 3.13 -15.75 -4.50
C GLY A 101 3.83 -14.42 -4.17
N TYR A 102 3.39 -13.72 -3.14
CA TYR A 102 4.07 -12.54 -2.61
C TYR A 102 4.71 -12.85 -1.25
N GLU A 103 5.65 -12.03 -0.83
CA GLU A 103 6.29 -12.11 0.48
C GLU A 103 6.48 -10.73 1.09
N LEU A 104 6.57 -10.70 2.41
CA LEU A 104 6.85 -9.47 3.14
C LEU A 104 8.29 -9.03 2.86
N ILE A 105 8.46 -7.84 2.29
CA ILE A 105 9.76 -7.26 1.98
C ILE A 105 10.09 -6.05 2.86
N TYR A 106 9.10 -5.50 3.55
CA TYR A 106 9.29 -4.44 4.53
C TYR A 106 8.22 -4.50 5.63
N SER A 107 8.68 -4.34 6.86
CA SER A 107 7.87 -4.15 8.07
C SER A 107 8.17 -2.78 8.67
N PRO A 108 7.16 -2.08 9.21
CA PRO A 108 7.35 -0.77 9.83
C PRO A 108 8.23 -0.89 11.07
N THR A 109 9.15 0.05 11.25
CA THR A 109 9.96 0.16 12.48
C THR A 109 9.43 1.26 13.40
N ILE A 110 8.78 2.27 12.83
CA ILE A 110 7.98 3.25 13.56
C ILE A 110 6.54 2.73 13.59
N HIS A 111 6.14 2.23 14.76
CA HIS A 111 4.74 1.90 15.01
C HIS A 111 3.98 3.16 15.38
N SER A 112 2.93 3.42 14.63
CA SER A 112 2.08 4.58 14.87
C SER A 112 1.17 4.35 16.08
N THR A 113 0.77 5.44 16.74
CA THR A 113 -0.11 5.34 17.92
C THR A 113 -1.50 4.81 17.53
N VAL A 114 -1.88 5.01 16.27
CA VAL A 114 -3.02 4.37 15.60
C VAL A 114 -2.47 3.26 14.71
N PRO A 115 -2.80 1.97 14.97
CA PRO A 115 -2.30 0.85 14.18
C PRO A 115 -2.60 0.93 12.68
N ASP A 116 -3.61 1.71 12.29
CA ASP A 116 -4.03 1.90 10.90
C ASP A 116 -3.01 2.71 10.06
N GLU A 117 -2.00 3.31 10.69
CA GLU A 117 -0.93 4.07 10.02
C GLU A 117 0.35 3.25 9.75
N ASP A 118 0.36 1.96 10.12
CA ASP A 118 1.49 1.05 9.88
C ASP A 118 1.46 0.51 8.44
N PHE A 119 2.57 0.67 7.71
CA PHE A 119 2.69 0.20 6.32
C PHE A 119 3.41 -1.15 6.23
N TRP A 120 2.77 -2.11 5.60
CA TRP A 120 3.34 -3.42 5.25
C TRP A 120 3.52 -3.48 3.74
N ILE A 121 4.74 -3.78 3.29
CA ILE A 121 5.03 -3.85 1.85
C ILE A 121 5.41 -5.27 1.49
N TYR A 122 4.77 -5.76 0.43
CA TYR A 122 4.94 -7.10 -0.09
C TYR A 122 5.44 -7.05 -1.54
N GLY A 123 6.39 -7.92 -1.87
CA GLY A 123 6.94 -8.08 -3.21
C GLY A 123 6.59 -9.44 -3.79
N LYS A 124 6.53 -9.54 -5.12
CA LYS A 124 6.36 -10.83 -5.81
C LYS A 124 7.58 -11.71 -5.52
N LYS A 125 7.37 -12.97 -5.18
CA LYS A 125 8.45 -13.94 -5.01
C LYS A 125 9.06 -14.19 -6.39
N HIS A 126 10.35 -13.89 -6.53
CA HIS A 126 11.10 -14.37 -7.68
C HIS A 126 11.40 -15.87 -7.45
N PRO A 127 11.11 -16.74 -8.43
CA PRO A 127 11.41 -18.17 -8.34
C PRO A 127 12.92 -18.45 -8.24
#